data_AF-A0A8D8RZ36-F1
#
_entry.id   AF-A0A8D8RZ36-F1
#
_cell.length_a   1.000
_cell.length_b   1.000
_cell.length_c   1.000
_cell.angle_alpha   90.00
_cell.angle_beta   90.00
_cell.angle_gamma   90.00
#
_symmetry.space_group_name_H-M   'P 1'
#
loop_
_entity.id
_entity.type
_entity.pdbx_description
1 polymer ?
#
loop_
_entity_poly.entity_id
_entity_poly.type
_entity_poly.pdbx_seq_one_letter_code
_entity_poly.pdbx_strand_id
1 'polypeptide(L)'
;GYASDLNTCMPIEILGDPFYTNHSVNCMNMVRGQITDGLNCPLSPVQQVIDITHYMDASPIYGSTRKIAEKLRLFKGGLLKAQHNSAGKEFPPNYGQPKSKCDIQPDEPAVCYFTGDSRGNQNSFLTPLQVLLLRLHNIIAREFGKINVHWDDERLYQEARKCVIGIYQWISYAEMLPTLIGDKIIKEH
;
A
#
# COMPACT_ATOMS: atom_id res chain seq x y z
N GLY A 1 4.17 14.34 -10.51
CA GLY A 1 5.03 14.28 -11.71
C GLY A 1 6.35 14.85 -11.30
N TYR A 2 7.37 13.99 -11.16
CA TYR A 2 8.70 14.35 -10.66
C TYR A 2 9.78 14.16 -11.73
N ALA A 3 9.42 14.35 -13.01
CA ALA A 3 10.28 14.04 -14.15
C ALA A 3 10.61 15.30 -14.97
N SER A 4 11.02 16.38 -14.32
CA SER A 4 11.47 17.60 -15.00
C SER A 4 12.88 18.06 -14.62
N ASP A 5 13.57 17.37 -13.69
CA ASP A 5 14.97 17.63 -13.38
C ASP A 5 15.88 16.56 -13.98
N LEU A 6 16.74 16.95 -14.93
CA LEU A 6 17.74 16.05 -15.54
C LEU A 6 18.67 15.38 -14.50
N ASN A 7 18.81 15.96 -13.30
CA ASN A 7 19.58 15.39 -12.19
C ASN A 7 18.93 14.19 -11.49
N THR A 8 17.66 13.88 -11.77
CA THR A 8 16.95 12.75 -11.16
C THR A 8 16.95 11.48 -12.01
N CYS A 9 17.24 11.59 -13.31
CA CYS A 9 17.32 10.43 -14.20
C CYS A 9 18.65 9.68 -13.99
N MET A 10 18.60 8.36 -14.01
CA MET A 10 19.78 7.50 -14.01
C MET A 10 19.50 6.32 -14.94
N PRO A 11 19.53 6.52 -16.27
CA PRO A 11 19.14 5.50 -17.21
C PRO A 11 20.10 4.30 -17.12
N ILE A 12 19.56 3.09 -17.29
CA ILE A 12 20.36 1.89 -17.41
C ILE A 12 20.68 1.71 -18.89
N GLU A 13 21.94 1.87 -19.28
CA GLU A 13 22.38 1.68 -20.67
C GLU A 13 22.26 0.21 -21.08
N ILE A 14 21.82 -0.01 -22.32
CA ILE A 14 21.67 -1.35 -22.90
C ILE A 14 22.76 -1.54 -23.95
N LEU A 15 23.66 -2.50 -23.73
CA LEU A 15 24.79 -2.78 -24.60
C LEU A 15 24.73 -4.22 -25.11
N GLY A 16 24.47 -4.40 -26.41
CA GLY A 16 24.52 -5.72 -27.06
C GLY A 16 23.42 -6.70 -26.62
N ASP A 17 22.30 -6.21 -26.08
CA ASP A 17 21.20 -7.06 -25.63
C ASP A 17 20.40 -7.65 -26.82
N PRO A 18 20.25 -8.98 -26.93
CA PRO A 18 19.59 -9.62 -28.07
C PRO A 18 18.11 -9.25 -28.25
N PHE A 19 17.40 -8.88 -27.18
CA PHE A 19 16.00 -8.50 -27.24
C PHE A 19 15.88 -7.03 -27.66
N TYR A 20 16.53 -6.13 -26.91
CA TYR A 20 16.38 -4.68 -27.10
C TYR A 20 17.05 -4.14 -28.36
N THR A 21 18.11 -4.79 -28.86
CA THR A 21 18.78 -4.40 -30.12
C THR A 21 17.82 -4.44 -31.31
N ASN A 22 16.85 -5.36 -31.31
CA ASN A 22 15.83 -5.47 -32.37
C ASN A 22 14.65 -4.48 -32.19
N HIS A 23 14.60 -3.77 -31.06
CA HIS A 23 13.52 -2.84 -30.72
C HIS A 23 13.98 -1.37 -30.65
N SER A 24 15.21 -1.07 -31.08
CA SER A 24 15.79 0.29 -31.05
C SER A 24 15.77 0.93 -29.66
N VAL A 25 15.86 0.11 -28.60
CA VAL A 25 15.91 0.58 -27.21
C VAL A 25 17.35 0.56 -26.73
N ASN A 26 17.91 1.74 -26.43
CA ASN A 26 19.31 1.90 -26.01
C ASN A 26 19.47 2.13 -24.49
N CYS A 27 18.38 2.36 -23.77
CA CYS A 27 18.38 2.47 -22.32
C CYS A 27 17.02 2.08 -21.71
N MET A 28 17.05 1.61 -20.46
CA MET A 28 15.86 1.43 -19.64
C MET A 28 15.70 2.63 -18.70
N ASN A 29 14.46 3.09 -18.55
CA ASN A 29 14.12 4.20 -17.67
C ASN A 29 14.34 3.82 -16.20
N MET A 30 15.11 4.63 -15.47
CA MET A 30 15.26 4.54 -14.03
C MET A 30 15.40 5.94 -13.44
N VAL A 31 14.67 6.19 -12.36
CA VAL A 31 14.65 7.47 -11.63
C VAL A 31 15.28 7.24 -10.26
N ARG A 32 16.16 8.15 -9.84
CA ARG A 32 16.79 8.11 -8.51
C ARG A 32 15.73 8.24 -7.41
N GLY A 33 15.94 7.52 -6.31
CA GLY A 33 15.10 7.64 -5.12
C GLY A 33 15.11 9.06 -4.56
N GLN A 34 14.01 9.47 -3.94
CA GLN A 34 13.92 10.79 -3.32
C GLN A 34 14.93 10.92 -2.18
N ILE A 35 15.65 12.04 -2.16
CA ILE A 35 16.67 12.35 -1.15
C ILE A 35 16.27 13.52 -0.25
N THR A 36 16.92 13.63 0.91
CA THR A 36 16.64 14.65 1.93
C THR A 36 16.90 16.10 1.49
N ASP A 37 17.76 16.30 0.49
CA ASP A 37 18.05 17.62 -0.10
C ASP A 37 16.77 18.28 -0.67
N GLY A 38 15.89 17.47 -1.28
CA GLY A 38 14.60 17.92 -1.81
C GLY A 38 13.52 18.20 -0.76
N LEU A 39 13.85 18.10 0.54
CA LEU A 39 12.93 18.32 1.66
C LEU A 39 13.33 19.51 2.56
N ASN A 40 14.21 20.40 2.08
CA ASN A 40 14.82 21.46 2.90
C ASN A 40 15.47 20.90 4.19
N CYS A 41 16.01 19.69 4.11
CA CYS A 41 16.68 19.01 5.22
C CYS A 41 18.17 18.86 4.87
N PRO A 42 19.05 19.78 5.36
CA PRO A 42 20.45 19.84 4.93
C PRO A 42 21.31 18.79 5.64
N LEU A 43 21.01 17.51 5.41
CA LEU A 43 21.85 16.40 5.87
C LEU A 43 23.03 16.20 4.92
N SER A 44 24.21 15.99 5.49
CA SER A 44 25.42 15.61 4.76
C SER A 44 26.06 14.38 5.41
N PRO A 45 26.24 13.26 4.69
CA PRO A 45 25.84 13.04 3.29
C PRO A 45 24.30 13.00 3.12
N VAL A 46 23.82 13.27 1.90
CA VAL A 46 22.39 13.13 1.57
C VAL A 46 21.92 11.69 1.75
N GLN A 47 20.68 11.51 2.22
CA GLN A 47 20.09 10.19 2.48
C GLN A 47 18.78 10.01 1.71
N GLN A 48 18.35 8.76 1.51
CA GLN A 48 17.05 8.45 0.94
C GLN A 48 15.91 8.64 1.95
N VAL A 49 14.73 8.97 1.45
CA VAL A 49 13.54 9.20 2.25
C VAL A 49 12.66 7.94 2.30
N ILE A 50 12.19 7.59 3.50
CA ILE A 50 11.16 6.56 3.72
C ILE A 50 9.84 7.27 3.99
N ASP A 51 8.88 7.16 3.05
CA ASP A 51 7.56 7.82 3.13
C ASP A 51 6.47 6.90 3.74
N ILE A 52 6.88 5.86 4.46
CA ILE A 52 5.98 4.92 5.15
C ILE A 52 6.35 4.78 6.62
N THR A 53 5.41 4.32 7.44
CA THR A 53 5.71 3.96 8.83
C THR A 53 6.63 2.75 8.86
N HIS A 54 7.62 2.75 9.77
CA HIS A 54 8.57 1.63 9.91
C HIS A 54 8.01 0.48 10.76
N TYR A 55 6.87 0.71 11.43
CA TYR A 55 6.22 -0.30 12.27
C TYR A 55 5.40 -1.28 11.44
N MET A 56 5.22 -2.49 11.98
CA MET A 56 4.25 -3.47 11.46
C MET A 56 2.83 -3.08 11.90
N ASP A 57 2.33 -1.96 11.41
CA ASP A 57 1.07 -1.30 11.84
C ASP A 57 -0.05 -1.36 10.78
N ALA A 58 0.12 -2.24 9.80
CA ALA A 58 -0.77 -2.38 8.65
C ALA A 58 -1.02 -1.06 7.89
N SER A 59 -0.03 -0.14 7.87
CA SER A 59 -0.07 1.08 7.04
C SER A 59 -0.34 0.85 5.55
N PRO A 60 -0.07 -0.32 4.92
CA PRO A 60 -0.57 -0.57 3.57
C PRO A 60 -2.10 -0.49 3.43
N ILE A 61 -2.84 -0.72 4.52
CA ILE A 61 -4.31 -0.63 4.57
C ILE A 61 -4.77 0.72 5.10
N TYR A 62 -4.11 1.23 6.15
CA TYR A 62 -4.58 2.42 6.87
C TYR A 62 -3.92 3.72 6.43
N GLY A 63 -2.87 3.65 5.62
CA GLY A 63 -2.05 4.76 5.18
C GLY A 63 -1.01 5.18 6.22
N SER A 64 0.10 5.72 5.74
CA SER A 64 1.21 6.21 6.57
C SER A 64 1.04 7.65 7.05
N THR A 65 -0.02 8.34 6.60
CA THR A 65 -0.33 9.72 7.00
C THR A 65 -1.79 9.87 7.40
N ARG A 66 -2.08 10.80 8.32
CA ARG A 66 -3.45 11.10 8.76
C ARG A 66 -4.38 11.43 7.58
N LYS A 67 -3.88 12.20 6.61
CA LYS A 67 -4.64 12.61 5.42
C LYS A 67 -5.07 11.41 4.55
N ILE A 68 -4.22 10.39 4.42
CA ILE A 68 -4.57 9.16 3.69
C ILE A 68 -5.57 8.34 4.52
N ALA A 69 -5.30 8.16 5.81
CA ALA A 69 -6.19 7.43 6.71
C ALA A 69 -7.62 8.00 6.72
N GLU A 70 -7.77 9.32 6.84
CA GLU A 70 -9.06 10.02 6.78
C GLU A 70 -9.77 9.79 5.43
N LYS A 71 -9.05 9.80 4.31
CA LYS A 71 -9.65 9.54 3.00
C LYS A 71 -10.18 8.12 2.86
N LEU A 72 -9.53 7.14 3.49
CA LEU A 72 -9.91 5.73 3.46
C LEU A 72 -11.10 5.41 4.37
N ARG A 73 -11.35 6.22 5.40
CA ARG A 73 -12.46 6.02 6.34
C ARG A 73 -13.80 6.44 5.78
N LEU A 74 -14.84 5.68 6.13
CA LEU A 74 -16.23 6.02 5.88
C LEU A 74 -16.77 7.04 6.88
N PHE A 75 -16.17 7.11 8.08
CA PHE A 75 -16.65 7.89 9.23
C PHE A 75 -18.07 7.52 9.65
N LYS A 76 -18.40 6.23 9.51
CA LYS A 76 -19.65 5.66 9.98
C LYS A 76 -19.40 4.22 10.42
N GLY A 77 -19.73 3.91 11.67
CA GLY A 77 -19.64 2.56 12.25
C GLY A 77 -18.21 2.02 12.34
N GLY A 78 -17.20 2.90 12.36
CA GLY A 78 -15.79 2.56 12.37
C GLY A 78 -15.27 2.00 11.04
N LEU A 79 -16.05 2.08 9.95
CA LEU A 79 -15.74 1.37 8.71
C LEU A 79 -14.73 2.10 7.81
N LEU A 80 -14.02 1.31 7.00
CA LEU A 80 -13.34 1.78 5.80
C LEU A 80 -14.35 1.92 4.66
N LYS A 81 -14.13 2.88 3.77
CA LYS A 81 -14.90 3.03 2.53
C LYS A 81 -14.73 1.77 1.68
N ALA A 82 -15.84 1.29 1.13
CA ALA A 82 -15.86 0.16 0.22
C ALA A 82 -16.90 0.38 -0.87
N GLN A 83 -16.60 -0.08 -2.08
CA GLN A 83 -17.57 -0.30 -3.14
C GLN A 83 -18.04 -1.76 -3.13
N HIS A 84 -19.19 -2.03 -3.76
CA HIS A 84 -19.77 -3.37 -3.81
C HIS A 84 -19.90 -3.84 -5.24
N ASN A 85 -19.59 -5.11 -5.51
CA ASN A 85 -19.92 -5.73 -6.79
C ASN A 85 -21.38 -6.21 -6.82
N SER A 86 -21.81 -6.77 -7.96
CA SER A 86 -23.16 -7.34 -8.13
C SER A 86 -23.52 -8.44 -7.13
N ALA A 87 -22.51 -9.14 -6.58
CA ALA A 87 -22.68 -10.16 -5.54
C ALA A 87 -22.64 -9.60 -4.10
N GLY A 88 -22.62 -8.27 -3.93
CA GLY A 88 -22.58 -7.61 -2.62
C GLY A 88 -21.25 -7.76 -1.88
N LYS A 89 -20.16 -8.13 -2.56
CA LYS A 89 -18.82 -8.24 -1.94
C LYS A 89 -18.13 -6.88 -1.94
N GLU A 90 -17.50 -6.55 -0.81
CA GLU A 90 -16.78 -5.28 -0.60
C GLU A 90 -15.44 -5.26 -1.33
N PHE A 91 -15.10 -4.14 -1.96
CA PHE A 91 -13.79 -3.87 -2.56
C PHE A 91 -13.35 -2.45 -2.17
N PRO A 92 -12.04 -2.14 -2.14
CA PRO A 92 -11.59 -0.77 -1.95
C PRO A 92 -12.22 0.18 -2.98
N PRO A 93 -12.42 1.47 -2.67
CA PRO A 93 -12.87 2.45 -3.66
C PRO A 93 -11.81 2.61 -4.75
N ASN A 94 -12.20 3.05 -5.95
CA ASN A 94 -11.23 3.42 -6.98
C ASN A 94 -10.65 4.82 -6.73
N TYR A 95 -9.46 5.09 -7.27
CA TYR A 95 -8.98 6.46 -7.43
C TYR A 95 -9.98 7.29 -8.25
N GLY A 96 -10.09 8.60 -7.96
CA GLY A 96 -10.93 9.50 -8.76
C GLY A 96 -10.48 9.66 -10.22
N GLN A 97 -9.19 9.38 -10.49
CA GLN A 97 -8.63 9.32 -11.84
C GLN A 97 -7.78 8.04 -11.99
N PRO A 98 -8.41 6.87 -12.25
CA PRO A 98 -7.71 5.57 -12.27
C PRO A 98 -6.58 5.52 -13.30
N LYS A 99 -6.81 6.04 -14.52
CA LYS A 99 -5.86 6.01 -15.65
C LYS A 99 -4.59 6.83 -15.41
N SER A 100 -4.56 7.72 -14.41
CA SER A 100 -3.34 8.46 -14.03
C SER A 100 -2.51 7.75 -12.95
N LYS A 101 -3.01 6.62 -12.43
CA LYS A 101 -2.42 5.87 -11.32
C LYS A 101 -2.09 4.43 -11.67
N CYS A 102 -2.92 3.81 -12.49
CA CYS A 102 -2.70 2.46 -13.00
C CYS A 102 -2.57 2.52 -14.53
N ASP A 103 -1.79 1.59 -15.07
CA ASP A 103 -1.69 1.35 -16.51
C ASP A 103 -2.95 0.59 -16.97
N ILE A 104 -3.94 1.34 -17.45
CA ILE A 104 -5.25 0.82 -17.86
C ILE A 104 -5.44 1.18 -19.32
N GLN A 105 -5.75 0.18 -20.15
CA GLN A 105 -5.98 0.40 -21.56
C GLN A 105 -7.21 1.31 -21.81
N PRO A 106 -7.25 2.09 -22.91
CA PRO A 106 -8.30 3.06 -23.14
C PRO A 106 -9.73 2.49 -23.10
N ASP A 107 -9.89 1.25 -23.56
CA ASP A 107 -11.12 0.48 -23.70
C ASP A 107 -11.48 -0.38 -22.48
N GLU A 108 -10.59 -0.50 -21.50
CA GLU A 108 -10.82 -1.30 -20.30
C GLU A 108 -11.58 -0.53 -19.20
N PRO A 109 -12.38 -1.25 -18.39
CA PRO A 109 -13.00 -0.67 -17.21
C PRO A 109 -11.93 -0.14 -16.26
N ALA A 110 -12.11 1.11 -15.83
CA ALA A 110 -11.11 1.85 -15.06
C ALA A 110 -11.04 1.41 -13.59
N VAL A 111 -10.48 0.22 -13.34
CA VAL A 111 -10.25 -0.32 -11.98
C VAL A 111 -8.83 0.02 -11.52
N CYS A 112 -8.74 0.84 -10.48
CA CYS A 112 -7.48 1.17 -9.79
C CYS A 112 -7.82 1.52 -8.36
N TYR A 113 -7.59 0.60 -7.45
CA TYR A 113 -8.02 0.71 -6.06
C TYR A 113 -7.20 1.75 -5.29
N PHE A 114 -7.90 2.57 -4.51
CA PHE A 114 -7.29 3.49 -3.56
C PHE A 114 -7.10 2.79 -2.22
N THR A 115 -5.84 2.54 -1.87
CA THR A 115 -5.39 1.81 -0.66
C THR A 115 -4.48 2.69 0.20
N GLY A 116 -4.08 2.22 1.38
CA GLY A 116 -3.15 2.92 2.27
C GLY A 116 -1.77 3.15 1.66
N ASP A 117 -1.27 2.15 0.92
CA ASP A 117 -0.07 2.27 0.09
C ASP A 117 -0.44 2.43 -1.40
N SER A 118 0.30 3.28 -2.12
CA SER A 118 0.02 3.59 -3.53
C SER A 118 0.25 2.41 -4.48
N ARG A 119 1.01 1.40 -4.05
CA ARG A 119 1.38 0.21 -4.83
C ARG A 119 0.39 -0.93 -4.67
N GLY A 120 -0.75 -0.72 -4.01
CA GLY A 120 -1.77 -1.75 -3.79
C GLY A 120 -2.29 -2.44 -5.07
N ASN A 121 -2.07 -1.84 -6.25
CA ASN A 121 -2.46 -2.37 -7.57
C ASN A 121 -1.28 -2.93 -8.39
N GLN A 122 -0.08 -3.07 -7.81
CA GLN A 122 1.13 -3.42 -8.57
C GLN A 122 1.04 -4.78 -9.28
N ASN A 123 0.36 -5.75 -8.68
CA ASN A 123 0.14 -7.06 -9.30
C ASN A 123 -1.12 -7.74 -8.74
N SER A 124 -1.56 -8.78 -9.45
CA SER A 124 -2.76 -9.56 -9.14
C SER A 124 -2.68 -10.39 -7.85
N PHE A 125 -1.51 -10.53 -7.22
CA PHE A 125 -1.36 -11.20 -5.92
C PHE A 125 -1.47 -10.23 -4.74
N LEU A 126 -0.96 -9.00 -4.89
CA LEU A 126 -1.00 -7.97 -3.84
C LEU A 126 -2.41 -7.39 -3.69
N THR A 127 -3.10 -7.12 -4.81
CA THR A 127 -4.44 -6.51 -4.78
C THR A 127 -5.46 -7.31 -3.95
N PRO A 128 -5.57 -8.64 -4.09
CA PRO A 128 -6.47 -9.44 -3.25
C PRO A 128 -6.15 -9.35 -1.75
N LEU A 129 -4.89 -9.21 -1.35
CA LEU A 129 -4.51 -9.02 0.06
C LEU A 129 -5.06 -7.69 0.61
N GLN A 130 -5.02 -6.63 -0.19
CA GLN A 130 -5.63 -5.34 0.16
C GLN A 130 -7.14 -5.48 0.38
N VAL A 131 -7.83 -6.18 -0.54
CA VAL A 131 -9.26 -6.45 -0.46
C VAL A 131 -9.60 -7.28 0.79
N LEU A 132 -8.81 -8.32 1.07
CA LEU A 132 -9.01 -9.22 2.20
C LEU A 132 -8.89 -8.47 3.54
N LEU A 133 -7.84 -7.68 3.72
CA LEU A 133 -7.62 -6.96 4.98
C LEU A 133 -8.63 -5.82 5.18
N LEU A 134 -9.08 -5.15 4.11
CA LEU A 134 -10.19 -4.21 4.18
C LEU A 134 -11.48 -4.88 4.65
N ARG A 135 -11.82 -6.04 4.06
CA ARG A 135 -13.01 -6.82 4.48
C ARG A 135 -12.90 -7.25 5.93
N LEU A 136 -11.73 -7.73 6.35
CA LEU A 136 -11.48 -8.15 7.72
C LEU A 136 -11.72 -6.99 8.70
N HIS A 137 -11.21 -5.78 8.39
CA HIS A 137 -11.48 -4.59 9.18
C HIS A 137 -12.98 -4.30 9.29
N ASN A 138 -13.69 -4.25 8.16
CA ASN A 138 -15.12 -3.95 8.15
C ASN A 138 -15.96 -5.02 8.86
N ILE A 139 -15.55 -6.29 8.81
CA ILE A 139 -16.18 -7.37 9.58
C ILE A 139 -15.99 -7.12 11.09
N ILE A 140 -14.75 -6.90 11.54
CA ILE A 140 -14.44 -6.69 12.96
C ILE A 140 -15.17 -5.45 13.50
N ALA A 141 -15.15 -4.32 12.76
CA ALA A 141 -15.83 -3.10 13.16
C ALA A 141 -17.35 -3.30 13.32
N ARG A 142 -18.00 -4.05 12.41
CA ARG A 142 -19.42 -4.41 12.54
C ARG A 142 -19.70 -5.26 13.77
N GLU A 143 -18.89 -6.28 14.04
CA GLU A 143 -19.07 -7.13 15.22
C GLU A 143 -18.82 -6.35 16.52
N PHE A 144 -17.81 -5.50 16.56
CA PHE A 144 -17.56 -4.62 17.69
C PHE A 144 -18.70 -3.65 17.95
N GLY A 145 -19.32 -3.11 16.89
CA GLY A 145 -20.48 -2.23 17.00
C GLY A 145 -21.75 -2.93 17.52
N LYS A 146 -21.92 -4.23 17.24
CA LYS A 146 -23.02 -5.03 17.81
C LYS A 146 -22.85 -5.28 19.30
N ILE A 147 -21.61 -5.57 19.73
CA ILE A 147 -21.29 -5.89 21.13
C ILE A 147 -21.22 -4.62 21.98
N ASN A 148 -20.62 -3.56 21.44
CA ASN A 148 -20.34 -2.30 22.13
C ASN A 148 -21.17 -1.16 21.53
N VAL A 149 -22.49 -1.21 21.72
CA VAL A 149 -23.45 -0.22 21.18
C VAL A 149 -23.15 1.22 21.62
N HIS A 150 -22.41 1.40 22.71
CA HIS A 150 -22.02 2.70 23.26
C HIS A 150 -20.75 3.29 22.64
N TRP A 151 -20.02 2.55 21.79
CA TRP A 151 -18.83 3.05 21.13
C TRP A 151 -19.18 3.96 19.95
N ASP A 152 -18.45 5.06 19.83
CA ASP A 152 -18.54 5.97 18.69
C ASP A 152 -17.74 5.45 17.48
N ASP A 153 -17.83 6.18 16.36
CA ASP A 153 -17.13 5.82 15.12
C ASP A 153 -15.61 5.71 15.30
N GLU A 154 -15.01 6.65 16.03
CA GLU A 154 -13.57 6.69 16.25
C GLU A 154 -13.10 5.48 17.04
N ARG A 155 -13.78 5.17 18.14
CA ARG A 155 -13.46 4.02 18.98
C ARG A 155 -13.59 2.72 18.19
N LEU A 156 -14.66 2.55 17.42
CA LEU A 156 -14.85 1.36 16.57
C LEU A 156 -13.72 1.21 15.54
N TYR A 157 -13.36 2.29 14.85
CA TYR A 157 -12.28 2.28 13.86
C TYR A 157 -10.94 1.90 14.50
N GLN A 158 -10.57 2.53 15.63
CA GLN A 158 -9.27 2.28 16.27
C GLN A 158 -9.17 0.88 16.87
N GLU A 159 -10.24 0.36 17.48
CA GLU A 159 -10.23 -1.00 18.04
C GLU A 159 -10.23 -2.07 16.94
N ALA A 160 -10.99 -1.88 15.86
CA ALA A 160 -10.92 -2.77 14.70
C ALA A 160 -9.53 -2.74 14.04
N ARG A 161 -8.95 -1.54 13.88
CA ARG A 161 -7.58 -1.35 13.39
C ARG A 161 -6.56 -2.08 14.26
N LYS A 162 -6.64 -1.92 15.58
CA LYS A 162 -5.74 -2.59 16.54
C LYS A 162 -5.81 -4.11 16.44
N CYS A 163 -7.01 -4.67 16.29
CA CYS A 163 -7.20 -6.10 16.10
C CYS A 163 -6.55 -6.61 14.80
N VAL A 164 -6.79 -5.92 13.68
CA VAL A 164 -6.18 -6.26 12.39
C VAL A 164 -4.66 -6.15 12.44
N ILE A 165 -4.11 -5.15 13.12
CA ILE A 165 -2.65 -5.01 13.32
C ILE A 165 -2.10 -6.22 14.05
N GLY A 166 -2.77 -6.68 15.12
CA GLY A 166 -2.34 -7.88 15.86
C GLY A 166 -2.32 -9.12 14.98
N ILE A 167 -3.35 -9.33 14.15
CA ILE A 167 -3.41 -10.44 13.19
C ILE A 167 -2.28 -10.32 12.14
N TYR A 168 -2.06 -9.12 11.61
CA TYR A 168 -1.02 -8.84 10.62
C TYR A 168 0.38 -9.13 11.17
N GLN A 169 0.66 -8.71 12.40
CA GLN A 169 1.91 -9.00 13.11
C GLN A 169 2.07 -10.49 13.38
N TRP A 170 1.00 -11.17 13.84
CA TRP A 170 1.04 -12.61 14.10
C TRP A 170 1.41 -13.40 12.85
N ILE A 171 0.71 -13.18 11.74
CA ILE A 171 1.01 -13.86 10.46
C ILE A 171 2.47 -13.60 10.06
N SER A 172 2.93 -12.36 10.19
CA SER A 172 4.29 -11.99 9.80
C SER A 172 5.37 -12.66 10.65
N TYR A 173 5.24 -12.63 11.97
CA TYR A 173 6.27 -13.10 12.90
C TYR A 173 6.16 -14.57 13.27
N ALA A 174 4.95 -15.10 13.42
CA ALA A 174 4.73 -16.48 13.85
C ALA A 174 4.71 -17.46 12.67
N GLU A 175 4.29 -17.03 11.48
CA GLU A 175 4.13 -17.92 10.33
C GLU A 175 5.18 -17.65 9.24
N MET A 176 5.26 -16.40 8.76
CA MET A 176 6.12 -16.07 7.61
C MET A 176 7.60 -16.05 7.98
N LEU A 177 7.98 -15.33 9.04
CA LEU A 177 9.39 -15.13 9.38
C LEU A 177 10.14 -16.45 9.63
N PRO A 178 9.61 -17.43 10.41
CA PRO A 178 10.29 -18.72 10.61
C PRO A 178 10.41 -19.52 9.32
N THR A 179 9.41 -19.45 8.44
CA THR A 179 9.46 -20.09 7.12
C THR A 179 10.55 -19.51 6.24
N LEU A 180 10.84 -18.20 6.35
CA LEU A 180 11.81 -17.51 5.52
C LEU A 180 13.25 -17.70 5.99
N ILE A 181 13.51 -17.59 7.29
CA ILE A 181 14.89 -17.61 7.84
C ILE A 181 15.23 -18.90 8.58
N GLY A 182 14.26 -19.80 8.77
CA GLY A 182 14.43 -21.08 9.44
C GLY A 182 14.36 -21.00 10.96
N ASP A 183 13.78 -22.05 11.57
CA ASP A 183 13.53 -22.14 13.01
C ASP A 183 14.78 -22.00 13.87
N LYS A 184 15.95 -22.37 13.34
CA LYS A 184 17.21 -22.29 14.10
C LYS A 184 17.55 -20.83 14.40
N ILE A 185 17.49 -19.95 13.40
CA ILE A 185 17.81 -18.53 13.57
C ILE A 185 16.78 -17.85 14.50
N ILE A 186 15.51 -18.24 14.39
CA ILE A 186 14.44 -17.75 15.28
C ILE A 186 14.68 -18.11 16.73
N LYS A 187 15.19 -19.31 17.04
CA LYS A 187 15.42 -19.74 18.42
C LYS A 187 16.66 -19.11 19.07
N GLU A 188 17.57 -18.58 18.26
CA GLU A 188 18.81 -17.94 18.73
C GLU A 188 18.59 -16.47 19.16
N HIS A 189 17.43 -15.87 18.84
CA HIS A 189 17.07 -14.48 19.13
C HIS A 189 15.68 -14.38 19.78
#